data_AF-A0A943EEH9-F1
#
_entry.id   AF-A0A943EEH9-F1
#
_cell.length_a   1.000
_cell.length_b   1.000
_cell.length_c   1.000
_cell.angle_alpha   90.00
_cell.angle_beta   90.00
_cell.angle_gamma   90.00
#
_symmetry.space_group_name_H-M   'P 1'
#
loop_
_entity.id
_entity.type
_entity.pdbx_description
1 polymer ?
#
loop_
_entity_poly.entity_id
_entity_poly.type
_entity_poly.pdbx_seq_one_letter_code
_entity_poly.pdbx_strand_id
1 'polypeptide(L)'
;MGLTFGTPLAKNGVKPRLPKKNVYGENTYDKKTMTDLRDYDAIMRTYYSERDSNAADTDFTQKMTEFFSVIRRKEVGEFLNEQGFRLK
;
A
#
# COMPACT_ATOMS: atom_id res chain seq x y z
N MET A 1 0.34 17.16 2.72
CA MET A 1 1.37 16.11 2.71
C MET A 1 2.73 16.77 2.89
N GLY A 2 3.62 16.17 3.66
CA GLY A 2 5.02 16.61 3.74
C GLY A 2 5.89 15.84 2.75
N LEU A 3 6.97 16.45 2.29
CA LEU A 3 8.03 15.81 1.52
C LEU A 3 9.36 16.06 2.24
N THR A 4 10.06 15.00 2.63
CA THR A 4 11.37 15.10 3.28
C THR A 4 12.49 15.05 2.25
N PHE A 5 13.54 15.86 2.44
CA PHE A 5 14.71 15.94 1.57
C PHE A 5 15.99 16.00 2.41
N GLY A 6 17.10 15.47 1.89
CA GLY A 6 18.38 15.43 2.56
C GLY A 6 19.36 14.48 1.86
N THR A 7 20.59 14.42 2.35
CA THR A 7 21.61 13.50 1.82
C THR A 7 21.38 12.09 2.38
N PRO A 8 21.23 11.06 1.53
CA PRO A 8 20.96 9.70 2.01
C PRO A 8 22.20 9.07 2.64
N LEU A 9 22.05 8.48 3.82
CA LEU A 9 23.10 7.67 4.46
C LEU A 9 23.25 6.28 3.81
N ALA A 10 22.16 5.72 3.32
CA ALA A 10 22.12 4.43 2.64
C ALA A 10 21.04 4.40 1.56
N LYS A 11 21.21 3.52 0.58
CA LYS A 11 20.21 3.26 -0.47
C LYS A 11 19.32 2.08 -0.06
N ASN A 12 18.01 2.31 0.01
CA ASN A 12 17.05 1.26 0.32
C ASN A 12 16.81 0.32 -0.88
N GLY A 13 16.53 -0.95 -0.58
CA GLY A 13 16.05 -1.91 -1.57
C GLY A 13 14.74 -1.48 -2.22
N VAL A 14 14.59 -1.76 -3.52
CA VAL A 14 13.40 -1.41 -4.29
C VAL A 14 12.25 -2.31 -3.86
N LYS A 15 11.20 -1.72 -3.28
CA LYS A 15 9.95 -2.44 -2.99
C LYS A 15 9.26 -2.83 -4.30
N PRO A 16 8.92 -4.11 -4.54
CA PRO A 16 8.11 -4.52 -5.69
C PRO A 16 6.78 -3.77 -5.76
N ARG A 17 6.18 -3.72 -6.96
CA ARG A 17 4.85 -3.15 -7.20
C ARG A 17 3.90 -4.24 -7.65
N LEU A 18 2.60 -3.97 -7.52
CA LEU A 18 1.57 -4.84 -8.08
C LEU A 18 1.86 -5.09 -9.57
N PRO A 19 1.73 -6.33 -10.04
CA PRO A 19 1.84 -6.65 -11.47
C PRO A 19 0.84 -5.83 -12.29
N LYS A 20 1.19 -5.56 -13.55
CA LYS A 20 0.33 -4.77 -14.46
C LYS A 20 -1.10 -5.31 -14.53
N LYS A 21 -1.29 -6.64 -14.57
CA LYS A 21 -2.60 -7.31 -14.59
C LYS A 21 -3.51 -6.95 -13.39
N ASN A 22 -2.92 -6.51 -12.29
CA ASN A 22 -3.65 -6.15 -11.07
C ASN A 22 -4.02 -4.66 -11.00
N VAL A 23 -3.43 -3.81 -11.83
CA VAL A 23 -3.62 -2.34 -11.78
C VAL A 23 -4.13 -1.74 -13.10
N TYR A 24 -3.92 -2.43 -14.22
CA TYR A 24 -4.34 -1.98 -15.54
C TYR A 24 -5.56 -2.80 -15.99
N GLY A 25 -6.69 -2.13 -16.16
CA GLY A 25 -7.89 -2.67 -16.80
C GLY A 25 -8.11 -2.00 -18.15
N GLU A 26 -8.55 -2.78 -19.14
CA GLU A 26 -8.90 -2.29 -20.47
C GLU A 26 -10.41 -2.36 -20.66
N ASN A 27 -11.04 -1.22 -20.94
CA ASN A 27 -12.48 -1.02 -21.15
C ASN A 27 -13.40 -1.38 -19.97
N THR A 28 -12.99 -2.29 -19.10
CA THR A 28 -13.78 -2.85 -18.01
C THR A 28 -12.91 -3.17 -16.80
N TYR A 29 -13.56 -3.27 -15.65
CA TYR A 29 -12.92 -3.71 -14.42
C TYR A 29 -13.06 -5.23 -14.28
N ASP A 30 -12.06 -5.99 -14.76
CA ASP A 30 -11.99 -7.43 -14.50
C ASP A 30 -11.60 -7.69 -13.04
N LYS A 31 -12.61 -7.67 -12.18
CA LYS A 31 -12.45 -7.87 -10.75
C LYS A 31 -11.73 -9.17 -10.44
N LYS A 32 -11.98 -10.27 -11.17
CA LYS A 32 -11.41 -11.57 -10.86
C LYS A 32 -9.89 -11.55 -11.03
N THR A 33 -9.41 -11.10 -12.18
CA THR A 33 -7.97 -11.02 -12.45
C THR A 33 -7.31 -9.95 -11.59
N MET A 34 -7.94 -8.78 -11.44
CA MET A 34 -7.32 -7.67 -10.74
C MET A 34 -7.18 -7.93 -9.23
N THR A 35 -8.10 -8.68 -8.63
CA THR A 35 -8.08 -9.02 -7.20
C THR A 35 -7.34 -10.32 -6.87
N ASP A 36 -6.87 -11.07 -7.86
CA ASP A 36 -6.01 -12.23 -7.63
C ASP A 36 -4.58 -11.77 -7.32
N LEU A 37 -4.24 -11.75 -6.02
CA LEU A 37 -2.97 -11.26 -5.51
C LEU A 37 -1.97 -12.37 -5.18
N ARG A 38 -2.28 -13.65 -5.43
CA ARG A 38 -1.44 -14.78 -5.00
C ARG A 38 0.02 -14.67 -5.46
N ASP A 39 0.23 -14.32 -6.73
CA ASP A 39 1.58 -14.13 -7.27
C ASP A 39 2.31 -12.97 -6.60
N TYR A 40 1.58 -11.88 -6.33
CA TYR A 40 2.16 -10.70 -5.69
C TYR A 40 2.45 -10.93 -4.20
N ASP A 41 1.59 -11.67 -3.51
CA ASP A 41 1.80 -12.04 -2.12
C ASP A 41 3.03 -12.94 -1.96
N ALA A 42 3.26 -13.88 -2.89
CA ALA A 42 4.50 -14.66 -2.92
C ALA A 42 5.74 -13.77 -3.11
N ILE A 43 5.71 -12.86 -4.09
CA ILE A 43 6.80 -11.89 -4.33
C ILE A 43 7.07 -11.04 -3.09
N MET A 44 6.01 -10.53 -2.46
CA MET A 44 6.12 -9.64 -1.31
C MET A 44 6.59 -10.38 -0.06
N ARG A 45 6.21 -11.65 0.12
CA ARG A 45 6.71 -12.49 1.22
C ARG A 45 8.21 -12.67 1.14
N THR A 46 8.74 -13.02 -0.03
CA THR A 46 10.19 -13.08 -0.26
C THR A 46 10.85 -11.73 0.01
N TYR A 47 10.30 -10.65 -0.55
CA TYR A 47 10.83 -9.30 -0.33
C TYR A 47 10.85 -8.91 1.16
N TYR A 48 9.82 -9.22 1.93
CA TYR A 48 9.76 -8.90 3.34
C TYR A 48 10.67 -9.79 4.20
N SER A 49 10.88 -11.06 3.83
CA SER A 49 11.80 -11.95 4.54
C SER A 49 13.27 -11.60 4.31
N GLU A 50 13.62 -11.09 3.13
CA GLU A 50 15.02 -10.80 2.74
C GLU A 50 15.47 -9.38 3.06
N ARG A 51 14.62 -8.57 3.67
CA ARG A 51 14.88 -7.15 3.89
C ARG A 51 15.91 -6.93 5.00
N ASP A 52 16.93 -6.10 4.73
CA ASP A 52 18.03 -5.76 5.67
C ASP A 52 17.56 -5.24 7.04
N SER A 53 16.38 -4.62 7.09
CA SER A 53 15.79 -4.09 8.32
C SER A 53 14.30 -4.40 8.40
N ASN A 54 13.84 -4.77 9.60
CA ASN A 54 12.46 -5.15 9.89
C ASN A 54 11.97 -6.30 9.00
N ALA A 55 12.80 -7.32 8.81
CA ALA A 55 12.42 -8.55 8.13
C ALA A 55 11.21 -9.20 8.83
N ALA A 56 10.26 -9.70 8.06
CA ALA A 56 9.06 -10.34 8.58
C ALA A 56 8.52 -11.37 7.59
N ASP A 57 8.05 -12.52 8.08
CA ASP A 57 7.29 -13.47 7.27
C ASP A 57 5.84 -12.98 7.15
N THR A 58 5.60 -12.17 6.13
CA THR A 58 4.29 -11.62 5.84
C THR A 58 4.20 -11.21 4.39
N ASP A 59 3.00 -11.15 3.84
CA ASP A 59 2.74 -10.71 2.48
C ASP A 59 2.03 -9.33 2.43
N PHE A 60 1.66 -8.91 1.23
CA PHE A 60 0.98 -7.63 1.05
C PHE A 60 -0.44 -7.67 1.60
N THR A 61 -1.20 -8.71 1.27
CA THR A 61 -2.60 -8.86 1.68
C THR A 61 -2.73 -8.87 3.20
N GLN A 62 -1.88 -9.61 3.91
CA GLN A 62 -1.85 -9.63 5.38
C GLN A 62 -1.60 -8.24 5.97
N LYS A 63 -0.53 -7.56 5.54
CA LYS A 63 -0.20 -6.20 6.03
C LYS A 63 -1.33 -5.21 5.77
N MET A 64 -1.95 -5.26 4.59
CA MET A 64 -3.04 -4.33 4.27
C MET A 64 -4.30 -4.65 5.08
N THR A 65 -4.65 -5.92 5.23
CA THR A 65 -5.80 -6.34 6.05
C THR A 65 -5.64 -5.89 7.49
N GLU A 66 -4.45 -6.08 8.07
CA GLU A 66 -4.13 -5.59 9.42
C GLU A 66 -4.21 -4.05 9.48
N PHE A 67 -3.60 -3.35 8.53
CA PHE A 67 -3.56 -1.89 8.52
C PHE A 67 -4.96 -1.25 8.45
N PHE A 68 -5.84 -1.81 7.60
CA PHE A 68 -7.20 -1.32 7.39
C PHE A 68 -8.23 -1.88 8.39
N SER A 69 -7.85 -2.80 9.27
CA SER A 69 -8.74 -3.32 10.33
C SER A 69 -9.17 -2.26 11.35
N VAL A 70 -8.46 -1.14 11.43
CA VAL A 70 -8.73 -0.03 12.36
C VAL A 70 -8.81 1.29 11.60
N ILE A 71 -9.82 2.11 11.92
CA ILE A 71 -9.94 3.48 11.40
C ILE A 71 -8.97 4.40 12.16
N ARG A 72 -7.88 4.82 11.51
CA ARG A 72 -6.77 5.58 12.13
C ARG A 72 -6.89 7.11 12.11
N ARG A 73 -7.75 7.66 11.25
CA ARG A 73 -7.88 9.11 10.99
C ARG A 73 -9.37 9.49 10.97
N LYS A 74 -10.08 9.17 12.05
CA LYS A 74 -11.54 9.35 12.18
C LYS A 74 -11.95 10.82 12.06
N GLU A 75 -11.07 11.72 12.47
CA GLU A 75 -11.24 13.17 12.50
C GLU A 75 -11.13 13.85 11.13
N VAL A 76 -10.68 13.16 10.07
CA VAL A 76 -10.46 13.79 8.76
C VAL A 76 -11.74 14.39 8.19
N GLY A 77 -12.89 13.77 8.42
CA GLY A 77 -14.17 14.30 7.97
C GLY A 77 -14.52 15.64 8.64
N GLU A 78 -14.39 15.70 9.96
CA GLU A 78 -14.62 16.91 10.76
C GLU A 78 -13.62 18.01 10.39
N PHE A 79 -12.33 17.66 10.32
CA PHE A 79 -11.27 18.58 9.90
C PHE A 79 -11.56 19.22 8.54
N LEU A 80 -12.01 18.45 7.55
CA LEU A 80 -12.35 19.00 6.23
C LEU A 80 -13.53 19.99 6.29
N ASN A 81 -14.56 19.68 7.10
CA ASN A 81 -15.69 20.60 7.31
C ASN A 81 -15.25 21.92 7.98
N GLU A 82 -14.36 21.86 8.98
CA GLU A 82 -13.80 23.04 9.64
C GLU A 82 -13.00 23.93 8.69
N GLN A 83 -12.32 23.33 7.71
CA GLN A 83 -11.61 24.07 6.66
C GLN A 83 -12.53 24.59 5.54
N GLY A 84 -13.85 24.40 5.66
CA GLY A 84 -14.85 24.89 4.71
C GLY A 84 -15.10 23.99 3.49
N PHE A 85 -14.52 22.78 3.45
CA PHE A 85 -14.87 21.80 2.43
C PHE A 85 -16.22 21.17 2.75
N ARG A 86 -17.05 20.97 1.73
CA ARG A 86 -18.35 20.29 1.87
C ARG A 86 -18.22 18.82 1.50
N LEU A 87 -18.45 17.94 2.46
CA LEU A 87 -18.60 16.51 2.22
C LEU A 87 -20.06 16.26 1.80
N LYS A 88 -20.27 15.54 0.70
CA LYS A 88 -21.59 15.15 0.20
C LYS A 88 -22.07 13.86 0.84
#